data_AF-A0A924RM70-F1
#
_entry.id   AF-A0A924RM70-F1
#
_cell.length_a   1.000
_cell.length_b   1.000
_cell.length_c   1.000
_cell.angle_alpha   90.00
_cell.angle_beta   90.00
_cell.angle_gamma   90.00
#
_symmetry.space_group_name_H-M   'P 1'
#
loop_
_entity.id
_entity.type
_entity.pdbx_description
1 polymer ?
#
loop_
_entity_poly.entity_id
_entity_poly.type
_entity_poly.pdbx_seq_one_letter_code
_entity_poly.pdbx_strand_id
1 'polypeptide(L)'
;MNHILGQKGTGEAGAVNESLADTFAAAVDQKNWKIGEDIRPGGIRTMDTKETKSFELPDAGAVTVPINMADYVDTHYDKGGVHINVGIPNKAASLIGDKIGRDNMAALYLDAVRKFMPQSGNGGIADLAKATMLASKERFGDSSKESQAVVDAWTSVGVLGGAAQTERQPRERQRLTNIDLPFVTFGAV
;
A
#
# COMPACT_ATOMS: atom_id res chain seq x y z
N MET A 1 7.81 11.65 13.85
CA MET A 1 6.85 12.17 12.87
C MET A 1 5.48 11.73 13.32
N ASN A 2 4.54 12.65 13.51
CA ASN A 2 3.14 12.28 13.75
C ASN A 2 2.54 11.87 12.39
N HIS A 3 2.13 10.63 12.29
CA HIS A 3 1.52 10.05 11.08
C HIS A 3 0.01 10.31 11.07
N ILE A 4 -0.64 10.22 9.91
CA ILE A 4 -2.10 10.38 9.80
C ILE A 4 -2.76 9.38 10.77
N LEU A 5 -3.47 9.91 11.78
CA LEU A 5 -4.08 9.16 12.88
C LEU A 5 -3.14 8.25 13.71
N GLY A 6 -1.86 8.56 13.81
CA GLY A 6 -0.93 7.78 14.63
C GLY A 6 -0.57 6.39 14.07
N GLN A 7 -0.87 6.13 12.79
CA GLN A 7 -0.40 4.91 12.11
C GLN A 7 1.13 4.82 12.14
N LYS A 8 1.67 3.62 12.31
CA LYS A 8 3.13 3.44 12.25
C LYS A 8 3.63 3.79 10.86
N GLY A 9 4.74 4.53 10.78
CA GLY A 9 5.45 4.80 9.53
C GLY A 9 6.27 3.62 9.01
N THR A 10 5.82 2.38 9.21
CA THR A 10 6.53 1.15 8.83
C THR A 10 5.57 0.08 8.30
N GLY A 11 6.04 -0.78 7.39
CA GLY A 11 5.25 -1.91 6.87
C GLY A 11 3.97 -1.46 6.16
N GLU A 12 2.92 -2.30 6.21
CA GLU A 12 1.62 -1.99 5.60
C GLU A 12 0.99 -0.70 6.14
N ALA A 13 1.08 -0.44 7.46
CA ALA A 13 0.52 0.79 8.05
C ALA A 13 1.24 2.05 7.52
N GLY A 14 2.54 1.94 7.26
CA GLY A 14 3.31 3.00 6.63
C GLY A 14 2.89 3.20 5.17
N ALA A 15 2.72 2.12 4.41
CA ALA A 15 2.22 2.19 3.04
C ALA A 15 0.80 2.79 2.96
N VAL A 16 -0.07 2.49 3.93
CA VAL A 16 -1.38 3.14 4.07
C VAL A 16 -1.22 4.64 4.32
N ASN A 17 -0.34 5.06 5.23
CA ASN A 17 -0.12 6.48 5.51
C ASN A 17 0.39 7.26 4.28
N GLU A 18 1.36 6.70 3.54
CA GLU A 18 1.84 7.28 2.27
C GLU A 18 0.70 7.37 1.24
N SER A 19 -0.10 6.31 1.11
CA SER A 19 -1.21 6.28 0.15
C SER A 19 -2.31 7.28 0.49
N LEU A 20 -2.60 7.50 1.77
CA LEU A 20 -3.55 8.53 2.20
C LEU A 20 -3.05 9.93 1.81
N ALA A 21 -1.76 10.21 2.00
CA ALA A 21 -1.16 11.48 1.59
C ALA A 21 -1.28 11.68 0.07
N ASP A 22 -0.94 10.67 -0.74
CA ASP A 22 -1.07 10.71 -2.19
C ASP A 22 -2.54 10.88 -2.63
N THR A 23 -3.46 10.15 -2.00
CA THR A 23 -4.90 10.19 -2.32
C THR A 23 -5.47 11.59 -2.11
N PHE A 24 -5.15 12.24 -1.00
CA PHE A 24 -5.60 13.61 -0.73
C PHE A 24 -4.88 14.63 -1.62
N ALA A 25 -3.59 14.43 -1.92
CA ALA A 25 -2.88 15.28 -2.87
C ALA A 25 -3.51 15.22 -4.27
N ALA A 26 -3.82 14.02 -4.77
CA ALA A 26 -4.46 13.81 -6.07
C ALA A 26 -5.91 14.31 -6.12
N ALA A 27 -6.58 14.43 -4.97
CA ALA A 27 -7.89 15.07 -4.88
C ALA A 27 -7.79 16.61 -4.96
N VAL A 28 -6.67 17.20 -4.54
CA VAL A 28 -6.41 18.64 -4.66
C VAL A 28 -5.88 19.01 -6.05
N ASP A 29 -4.87 18.29 -6.55
CA ASP A 29 -4.40 18.42 -7.94
C ASP A 29 -5.03 17.35 -8.83
N GLN A 30 -6.13 17.73 -9.49
CA GLN A 30 -6.93 16.81 -10.28
C GLN A 30 -6.47 16.65 -11.74
N LYS A 31 -5.35 17.27 -12.15
CA LYS A 31 -4.91 17.27 -13.57
C LYS A 31 -4.59 15.87 -14.09
N ASN A 32 -4.00 15.03 -13.25
CA ASN A 32 -3.53 13.69 -13.60
C ASN A 32 -3.35 12.84 -12.31
N TRP A 33 -2.87 11.60 -12.43
CA TRP A 33 -2.66 10.71 -11.28
C TRP A 33 -1.19 10.69 -10.79
N LYS A 34 -0.33 11.54 -11.34
CA LYS A 34 1.07 11.69 -10.93
C LYS A 34 1.14 12.51 -9.65
N ILE A 35 2.20 12.25 -8.89
CA ILE A 35 2.50 12.94 -7.65
C ILE A 35 3.88 13.59 -7.80
N GLY A 36 3.94 14.91 -7.65
CA GLY A 36 5.19 15.68 -7.66
C GLY A 36 5.78 15.88 -9.06
N GLU A 37 4.96 15.83 -10.11
CA GLU A 37 5.36 16.07 -11.50
C GLU A 37 5.81 17.50 -11.78
N ASP A 38 5.31 18.47 -11.01
CA ASP A 38 5.70 19.88 -11.13
C ASP A 38 7.13 20.15 -10.61
N ILE A 39 7.68 19.25 -9.78
CA ILE A 39 9.03 19.37 -9.20
C ILE A 39 10.02 18.36 -9.78
N ARG A 40 9.54 17.29 -10.42
CA ARG A 40 10.38 16.26 -11.06
C ARG A 40 9.71 15.80 -12.36
N PRO A 41 10.39 15.88 -13.51
CA PRO A 41 9.86 15.35 -14.77
C PRO A 41 9.39 13.89 -14.61
N GLY A 42 8.14 13.62 -14.99
CA GLY A 42 7.52 12.29 -14.85
C GLY A 42 7.05 11.94 -13.43
N GLY A 43 7.02 12.92 -12.51
CA GLY A 43 6.58 12.75 -11.13
C GLY A 43 7.55 11.94 -10.27
N ILE A 44 7.26 11.87 -8.97
CA ILE A 44 7.91 10.94 -8.04
C ILE A 44 7.26 9.55 -8.18
N ARG A 45 5.93 9.48 -8.30
CA ARG A 45 5.15 8.26 -8.56
C ARG A 45 3.84 8.58 -9.29
N THR A 46 3.10 7.56 -9.74
CA THR A 46 1.72 7.69 -10.25
C THR A 46 0.79 6.75 -9.49
N MET A 47 -0.43 7.21 -9.21
CA MET A 47 -1.45 6.43 -8.52
C MET A 47 -2.13 5.40 -9.41
N ASP A 48 -2.33 5.70 -10.70
CA ASP A 48 -3.03 4.81 -11.63
C ASP A 48 -2.16 3.67 -12.18
N THR A 49 -0.87 3.69 -11.84
CA THR A 49 0.13 2.67 -12.15
C THR A 49 0.35 2.37 -13.62
N LYS A 50 -0.13 3.22 -14.54
CA LYS A 50 0.17 3.10 -15.99
C LYS A 50 1.66 3.26 -16.31
N GLU A 51 2.38 3.91 -15.41
CA GLU A 51 3.83 4.12 -15.46
C GLU A 51 4.45 3.56 -14.16
N THR A 52 4.37 2.24 -13.94
CA THR A 52 4.98 1.60 -12.77
C THR A 52 6.48 1.86 -12.72
N LYS A 53 6.95 2.32 -11.56
CA LYS A 53 8.37 2.57 -11.32
C LYS A 53 9.01 1.37 -10.65
N SER A 54 10.31 1.22 -10.85
CA SER A 54 11.11 0.24 -10.14
C SER A 54 12.06 0.94 -9.16
N PHE A 55 12.30 0.30 -8.03
CA PHE A 55 13.27 0.69 -7.02
C PHE A 55 14.41 -0.31 -7.02
N GLU A 56 15.65 0.14 -6.96
CA GLU A 56 16.79 -0.74 -6.73
C GLU A 56 16.92 -1.01 -5.23
N LEU A 57 16.85 -2.29 -4.85
CA LEU A 57 17.16 -2.74 -3.49
C LEU A 57 18.57 -3.34 -3.45
N PRO A 58 19.40 -3.03 -2.43
CA PRO A 58 20.80 -3.47 -2.36
C PRO A 58 21.04 -4.98 -2.50
N ASP A 59 20.08 -5.81 -2.10
CA ASP A 59 20.18 -7.28 -2.08
C ASP A 59 19.15 -8.00 -2.98
N ALA A 60 18.11 -7.30 -3.43
CA ALA A 60 17.06 -7.86 -4.27
C ALA A 60 17.05 -7.29 -5.71
N GLY A 61 17.90 -6.31 -6.01
CA GLY A 61 17.95 -5.64 -7.31
C GLY A 61 16.69 -4.83 -7.62
N ALA A 62 16.39 -4.67 -8.91
CA ALA A 62 15.24 -3.90 -9.36
C ALA A 62 13.91 -4.54 -8.95
N VAL A 63 13.15 -3.84 -8.11
CA VAL A 63 11.81 -4.21 -7.67
C VAL A 63 10.80 -3.24 -8.26
N THR A 64 9.93 -3.74 -9.12
CA THR A 64 8.79 -2.97 -9.64
C THR A 64 7.75 -2.77 -8.55
N VAL A 65 7.22 -1.55 -8.43
CA VAL A 65 6.15 -1.22 -7.49
C VAL A 65 4.97 -2.17 -7.68
N PRO A 66 4.58 -2.95 -6.65
CA PRO A 66 3.45 -3.84 -6.75
C PRO A 66 2.15 -3.05 -6.83
N ILE A 67 1.23 -3.56 -7.66
CA ILE A 67 -0.10 -2.98 -7.90
C ILE A 67 -1.21 -3.96 -7.50
N ASN A 68 -0.83 -5.16 -7.07
CA ASN A 68 -1.69 -6.22 -6.59
C ASN A 68 -1.07 -6.83 -5.32
N MET A 69 -1.92 -7.24 -4.37
CA MET A 69 -1.49 -7.83 -3.10
C MET A 69 -0.72 -9.14 -3.26
N ALA A 70 -0.91 -9.87 -4.37
CA ALA A 70 -0.13 -11.07 -4.69
C ALA A 70 1.37 -10.78 -4.87
N ASP A 71 1.70 -9.55 -5.29
CA ASP A 71 3.07 -9.09 -5.55
C ASP A 71 3.66 -8.30 -4.36
N TYR A 72 2.99 -8.30 -3.21
CA TYR A 72 3.44 -7.58 -2.02
C TYR A 72 4.89 -7.94 -1.67
N VAL A 73 5.71 -6.92 -1.45
CA VAL A 73 7.13 -7.08 -1.15
C VAL A 73 7.34 -7.04 0.36
N ASP A 74 7.64 -8.20 0.95
CA ASP A 74 8.07 -8.30 2.35
C ASP A 74 9.57 -7.99 2.45
N THR A 75 9.92 -6.87 3.06
CA THR A 75 11.28 -6.34 3.09
C THR A 75 11.55 -5.55 4.36
N HIS A 76 12.82 -5.40 4.73
CA HIS A 76 13.25 -4.52 5.82
C HIS A 76 13.73 -3.15 5.30
N TYR A 77 13.96 -3.01 3.99
CA TYR A 77 14.28 -1.72 3.38
C TYR A 77 13.06 -0.80 3.43
N ASP A 78 13.31 0.50 3.25
CA ASP A 78 12.24 1.47 3.08
C ASP A 78 11.20 1.40 4.22
N LYS A 79 11.69 1.21 5.45
CA LYS A 79 10.88 1.05 6.67
C LYS A 79 9.85 -0.08 6.58
N GLY A 80 10.13 -1.16 5.86
CA GLY A 80 9.13 -2.19 5.61
C GLY A 80 8.40 -2.03 4.27
N GLY A 81 9.04 -1.39 3.29
CA GLY A 81 8.48 -1.17 1.96
C GLY A 81 7.33 -0.17 1.90
N VAL A 82 7.37 0.91 2.70
CA VAL A 82 6.24 1.86 2.79
C VAL A 82 5.99 2.58 1.46
N HIS A 83 7.05 2.99 0.76
CA HIS A 83 6.97 3.63 -0.55
C HIS A 83 6.99 2.63 -1.72
N ILE A 84 7.40 1.39 -1.46
CA ILE A 84 7.37 0.28 -2.42
C ILE A 84 5.93 -0.24 -2.55
N ASN A 85 5.33 -0.68 -1.45
CA ASN A 85 4.02 -1.30 -1.41
C ASN A 85 2.85 -0.30 -1.53
N VAL A 86 3.12 1.01 -1.55
CA VAL A 86 2.10 2.08 -1.72
C VAL A 86 1.32 1.97 -3.04
N GLY A 87 1.88 1.29 -4.06
CA GLY A 87 1.22 1.10 -5.34
C GLY A 87 -0.11 0.36 -5.26
N ILE A 88 -0.25 -0.58 -4.31
CA ILE A 88 -1.47 -1.38 -4.11
C ILE A 88 -2.65 -0.49 -3.67
N PRO A 89 -2.58 0.24 -2.53
CA PRO A 89 -3.67 1.13 -2.13
C PRO A 89 -3.83 2.35 -3.05
N ASN A 90 -2.75 2.84 -3.69
CA ASN A 90 -2.85 3.92 -4.66
C ASN A 90 -3.64 3.52 -5.92
N LYS A 91 -3.40 2.31 -6.43
CA LYS A 91 -4.16 1.78 -7.56
C LYS A 91 -5.63 1.67 -7.21
N ALA A 92 -5.96 1.13 -6.03
CA ALA A 92 -7.35 1.07 -5.57
C ALA A 92 -8.00 2.46 -5.49
N ALA A 93 -7.32 3.43 -4.89
CA ALA A 93 -7.80 4.81 -4.80
C ALA A 93 -8.04 5.42 -6.20
N SER A 94 -7.11 5.27 -7.15
CA SER A 94 -7.29 5.77 -8.51
C SER A 94 -8.51 5.17 -9.21
N LEU A 95 -8.75 3.88 -9.04
CA LEU A 95 -9.89 3.18 -9.63
C LEU A 95 -11.21 3.65 -9.02
N ILE A 96 -11.23 3.90 -7.70
CA ILE A 96 -12.38 4.49 -7.01
C ILE A 96 -12.61 5.91 -7.55
N GLY A 97 -11.59 6.77 -7.57
CA GLY A 97 -11.70 8.14 -8.04
C GLY A 97 -12.12 8.26 -9.51
N ASP A 98 -11.64 7.37 -10.38
CA ASP A 98 -12.07 7.29 -11.78
C ASP A 98 -13.56 6.92 -11.93
N LYS A 99 -14.13 6.20 -10.95
CA LYS A 99 -15.54 5.76 -10.98
C LYS A 99 -16.50 6.73 -10.31
N ILE A 100 -16.13 7.30 -9.17
CA ILE A 100 -17.04 8.10 -8.33
C ILE A 100 -16.68 9.59 -8.32
N GLY A 101 -15.57 9.98 -8.94
CA GLY A 101 -15.00 11.33 -8.88
C GLY A 101 -14.07 11.52 -7.69
N ARG A 102 -13.05 12.37 -7.87
CA ARG A 102 -11.98 12.58 -6.87
C ARG A 102 -12.47 13.27 -5.60
N ASP A 103 -13.45 14.16 -5.69
CA ASP A 103 -14.05 14.81 -4.51
C ASP A 103 -14.78 13.81 -3.63
N ASN A 104 -15.59 12.93 -4.25
CA ASN A 104 -16.28 11.85 -3.54
C ASN A 104 -15.29 10.83 -2.97
N MET A 105 -14.23 10.48 -3.70
CA MET A 105 -13.14 9.65 -3.21
C MET A 105 -12.48 10.27 -1.97
N ALA A 106 -12.16 11.56 -1.99
CA ALA A 106 -11.56 12.25 -0.84
C ALA A 106 -12.49 12.25 0.38
N ALA A 107 -13.78 12.55 0.19
CA ALA A 107 -14.78 12.52 1.26
C ALA A 107 -14.94 11.09 1.85
N LEU A 108 -14.97 10.09 0.98
CA LEU A 108 -15.03 8.67 1.35
C LEU A 108 -13.81 8.26 2.17
N TYR A 109 -12.59 8.57 1.71
CA TYR A 109 -11.35 8.22 2.39
C TYR A 109 -11.22 8.96 3.72
N LEU A 110 -11.68 10.21 3.81
CA LEU A 110 -11.73 10.96 5.06
C LEU A 110 -12.66 10.30 6.09
N ASP A 111 -13.85 9.83 5.67
CA ASP A 111 -14.73 9.07 6.55
C ASP A 111 -14.13 7.74 6.98
N ALA A 112 -13.56 6.99 6.04
CA ALA A 112 -12.92 5.70 6.30
C ALA A 112 -11.86 5.83 7.39
N VAL A 113 -10.97 6.81 7.24
CA VAL A 113 -9.88 7.09 8.17
C VAL A 113 -10.44 7.54 9.53
N ARG A 114 -11.41 8.46 9.56
CA ARG A 114 -11.97 8.99 10.81
C ARG A 114 -12.82 8.00 11.61
N LYS A 115 -13.57 7.13 10.95
CA LYS A 115 -14.63 6.33 11.58
C LYS A 115 -14.30 4.85 11.69
N PHE A 116 -13.55 4.30 10.74
CA PHE A 116 -13.45 2.86 10.56
C PHE A 116 -12.03 2.30 10.60
N MET A 117 -11.00 3.14 10.46
CA MET A 117 -9.61 2.70 10.61
C MET A 117 -9.26 2.35 12.07
N PRO A 118 -8.42 1.33 12.32
CA PRO A 118 -7.95 0.98 13.65
C PRO A 118 -7.16 2.13 14.30
N GLN A 119 -7.50 2.48 15.54
CA GLN A 119 -6.82 3.52 16.32
C GLN A 119 -5.52 3.02 16.99
N SER A 120 -5.19 1.74 16.86
CA SER A 120 -3.98 1.12 17.41
C SER A 120 -2.69 1.52 16.67
N GLY A 121 -2.81 2.22 15.54
CA GLY A 121 -1.70 2.62 14.69
C GLY A 121 -1.09 1.48 13.86
N ASN A 122 -1.74 0.32 13.77
CA ASN A 122 -1.28 -0.82 12.98
C ASN A 122 -2.22 -1.19 11.82
N GLY A 123 -3.07 -0.27 11.36
CA GLY A 123 -4.05 -0.55 10.30
C GLY A 123 -3.37 -0.77 8.95
N GLY A 124 -3.48 -1.98 8.42
CA GLY A 124 -2.86 -2.39 7.15
C GLY A 124 -3.73 -2.12 5.92
N ILE A 125 -3.34 -2.65 4.77
CA ILE A 125 -4.03 -2.43 3.49
C ILE A 125 -5.44 -3.04 3.54
N ALA A 126 -5.59 -4.22 4.15
CA ALA A 126 -6.89 -4.87 4.32
C ALA A 126 -7.83 -4.07 5.24
N ASP A 127 -7.29 -3.40 6.27
CA ASP A 127 -8.08 -2.55 7.16
C ASP A 127 -8.57 -1.31 6.41
N LEU A 128 -7.73 -0.69 5.56
CA LEU A 128 -8.13 0.43 4.72
C LEU A 128 -9.23 0.02 3.71
N ALA A 129 -9.12 -1.17 3.13
CA ALA A 129 -10.15 -1.71 2.24
C ALA A 129 -11.49 -1.87 2.97
N LYS A 130 -11.48 -2.50 4.15
CA LYS A 130 -12.67 -2.64 4.98
C LYS A 130 -13.24 -1.28 5.40
N ALA A 131 -12.38 -0.34 5.80
CA ALA A 131 -12.78 0.99 6.25
C ALA A 131 -13.46 1.79 5.14
N THR A 132 -12.92 1.75 3.91
CA THR A 132 -13.53 2.41 2.75
C THR A 132 -14.82 1.75 2.31
N MET A 133 -14.95 0.41 2.40
CA MET A 133 -16.23 -0.26 2.15
C MET A 133 -17.32 0.12 3.18
N LEU A 134 -16.96 0.24 4.46
CA LEU A 134 -17.92 0.68 5.49
C LEU A 134 -18.32 2.14 5.28
N ALA A 135 -17.35 3.01 4.99
CA ALA A 135 -17.61 4.41 4.69
C ALA A 135 -18.47 4.59 3.44
N SER A 136 -18.28 3.77 2.39
CA SER A 136 -19.08 3.89 1.17
C SER A 136 -20.53 3.50 1.40
N LYS A 137 -20.77 2.44 2.18
CA LYS A 137 -22.11 2.02 2.61
C LYS A 137 -22.81 3.12 3.39
N GLU A 138 -22.12 3.75 4.34
CA GLU A 138 -22.69 4.86 5.14
C GLU A 138 -22.96 6.09 4.28
N ARG A 139 -22.04 6.44 3.38
CA ARG A 139 -22.11 7.68 2.59
C ARG A 139 -23.06 7.62 1.40
N PHE A 140 -23.04 6.51 0.66
CA PHE A 140 -23.74 6.38 -0.62
C PHE A 140 -24.86 5.33 -0.58
N GLY A 141 -24.91 4.50 0.46
CA GLY A 141 -25.82 3.36 0.56
C GLY A 141 -25.16 2.06 0.09
N ASP A 142 -25.60 0.93 0.64
CA ASP A 142 -24.98 -0.38 0.40
C ASP A 142 -25.09 -0.82 -1.07
N SER A 143 -26.28 -0.69 -1.66
CA SER A 143 -26.54 -1.08 -3.06
C SER A 143 -26.18 0.00 -4.10
N SER A 144 -25.40 1.00 -3.71
CA SER A 144 -25.02 2.10 -4.61
C SER A 144 -23.92 1.69 -5.59
N LYS A 145 -23.84 2.39 -6.72
CA LYS A 145 -22.76 2.16 -7.70
C LYS A 145 -21.40 2.53 -7.12
N GLU A 146 -21.37 3.50 -6.22
CA GLU A 146 -20.19 3.95 -5.49
C GLU A 146 -19.67 2.87 -4.54
N SER A 147 -20.56 2.25 -3.76
CA SER A 147 -20.18 1.11 -2.91
C SER A 147 -19.68 -0.07 -3.73
N GLN A 148 -20.30 -0.37 -4.87
CA GLN A 148 -19.81 -1.41 -5.77
C GLN A 148 -18.44 -1.06 -6.35
N ALA A 149 -18.21 0.19 -6.76
CA ALA A 149 -16.91 0.63 -7.30
C ALA A 149 -15.77 0.47 -6.28
N VAL A 150 -16.04 0.69 -4.99
CA VAL A 150 -15.07 0.45 -3.91
C VAL A 150 -14.73 -1.03 -3.80
N VAL A 151 -15.73 -1.92 -3.80
CA VAL A 151 -15.52 -3.37 -3.78
C VAL A 151 -14.73 -3.84 -4.99
N ASP A 152 -15.09 -3.37 -6.18
CA ASP A 152 -14.43 -3.74 -7.44
C ASP A 152 -12.96 -3.31 -7.44
N ALA A 153 -12.68 -2.09 -6.98
CA ALA A 153 -11.31 -1.57 -6.90
C ALA A 153 -10.44 -2.42 -5.97
N TRP A 154 -10.89 -2.69 -4.75
CA TRP A 154 -10.12 -3.52 -3.81
C TRP A 154 -10.00 -4.98 -4.23
N THR A 155 -11.00 -5.51 -4.95
CA THR A 155 -10.93 -6.84 -5.57
C THR A 155 -9.87 -6.85 -6.68
N SER A 156 -9.82 -5.82 -7.53
CA SER A 156 -8.87 -5.75 -8.66
C SER A 156 -7.40 -5.72 -8.22
N VAL A 157 -7.12 -5.14 -7.06
CA VAL A 157 -5.77 -5.12 -6.46
C VAL A 157 -5.53 -6.33 -5.53
N GLY A 158 -6.40 -7.33 -5.55
CA GLY A 158 -6.20 -8.61 -4.86
C GLY A 158 -6.40 -8.58 -3.34
N VAL A 159 -7.06 -7.56 -2.79
CA VAL A 159 -7.27 -7.43 -1.34
C VAL A 159 -8.52 -8.17 -0.86
N LEU A 160 -9.57 -8.27 -1.70
CA LEU A 160 -10.86 -8.91 -1.34
C LEU A 160 -11.05 -10.34 -1.90
N GLY A 161 -10.06 -10.90 -2.60
CA GLY A 161 -10.17 -12.22 -3.25
C GLY A 161 -9.41 -13.33 -2.53
N GLY A 162 -10.15 -14.24 -1.88
CA GLY A 162 -9.74 -15.63 -1.61
C GLY A 162 -9.12 -15.93 -0.23
N ALA A 163 -9.79 -16.82 0.51
CA ALA A 163 -9.36 -17.43 1.77
C ALA A 163 -7.87 -17.82 1.86
N ALA A 164 -7.07 -16.98 2.52
CA ALA A 164 -5.80 -17.33 3.16
C ALA A 164 -5.53 -16.38 4.35
N GLN A 165 -6.52 -16.28 5.23
CA GLN A 165 -6.30 -15.91 6.64
C GLN A 165 -6.30 -17.18 7.53
N THR A 166 -6.19 -18.36 6.93
CA THR A 166 -5.95 -19.62 7.64
C THR A 166 -4.47 -19.94 7.49
N GLU A 167 -3.73 -19.80 8.60
CA GLU A 167 -2.30 -20.05 8.72
C GLU A 167 -1.42 -19.31 7.70
N ARG A 168 -1.08 -18.04 7.99
CA ARG A 168 0.27 -17.59 7.65
C ARG A 168 1.24 -18.40 8.50
N GLN A 169 1.60 -19.60 8.04
CA GLN A 169 2.83 -20.25 8.51
C GLN A 169 3.95 -19.22 8.36
N PRO A 170 4.84 -19.06 9.35
CA PRO A 170 5.95 -18.14 9.22
C PRO A 170 6.72 -18.57 7.97
N ARG A 171 6.65 -17.77 6.90
CA ARG A 171 7.55 -17.99 5.77
C ARG A 171 8.92 -17.91 6.38
N GLU A 172 9.62 -19.03 6.28
CA GLU A 172 10.96 -19.21 6.77
C GLU A 172 11.73 -17.94 6.43
N ARG A 173 12.16 -17.19 7.45
CA ARG A 173 13.27 -16.25 7.26
C ARG A 173 14.26 -17.04 6.44
N GLN A 174 14.63 -16.57 5.26
CA GLN A 174 15.83 -17.09 4.63
C GLN A 174 16.96 -16.82 5.62
N ARG A 175 17.17 -17.77 6.54
CA ARG A 175 18.45 -17.97 7.16
C ARG A 175 19.29 -18.36 5.97
N LEU A 176 20.09 -17.42 5.50
CA LEU A 176 21.31 -17.75 4.80
C LEU A 176 22.16 -18.52 5.82
N THR A 177 21.86 -19.80 6.01
CA THR A 177 22.71 -20.71 6.77
C THR A 177 23.94 -20.97 5.93
N ASN A 178 25.08 -20.72 6.56
CA ASN A 178 26.40 -21.27 6.24
C ASN A 178 27.04 -20.70 4.96
N ILE A 179 27.70 -19.55 5.13
CA ILE A 179 29.02 -19.41 4.53
C ILE A 179 29.92 -20.35 5.34
N ASP A 180 30.24 -21.51 4.78
CA ASP A 180 31.36 -22.33 5.21
C ASP A 180 32.64 -21.49 5.08
N LEU A 181 33.06 -20.87 6.17
CA LEU A 181 34.43 -20.40 6.31
C LEU A 181 35.27 -21.63 6.72
N PRO A 182 36.26 -22.05 5.92
CA PRO A 182 37.13 -23.14 6.33
C PRO A 182 37.88 -22.72 7.60
N PHE A 183 37.68 -23.50 8.68
CA PHE A 183 38.48 -23.42 9.89
C PHE A 183 39.95 -23.68 9.53
N VAL A 184 40.78 -22.64 9.63
CA VAL A 184 42.24 -22.81 9.65
C VAL A 184 42.62 -23.21 11.07
N THR A 185 42.96 -24.48 11.26
CA THR A 185 43.58 -24.99 12.49
C THR A 185 45.04 -24.55 12.53
N PHE A 186 45.39 -23.63 13.44
CA PHE A 186 46.79 -23.45 13.83
C PHE A 186 47.13 -24.52 14.87
N GLY A 187 47.93 -25.50 14.46
CA GLY A 187 48.64 -26.39 15.38
C GLY A 187 49.78 -25.61 16.04
N ALA A 188 49.80 -25.58 17.36
CA ALA A 188 50.95 -25.11 18.12
C ALA A 188 51.94 -26.27 18.31
N VAL A 189 53.19 -26.02 17.90
CA VAL A 189 54.40 -26.73 18.31
C VAL A 189 54.84 -26.17 19.66
#